data_AF-A0A938MU85-F1
#
_entry.id   AF-A0A938MU85-F1
#
_cell.length_a   1.000
_cell.length_b   1.000
_cell.length_c   1.000
_cell.angle_alpha   90.00
_cell.angle_beta   90.00
_cell.angle_gamma   90.00
#
_symmetry.space_group_name_H-M   'P 1'
#
loop_
_entity.id
_entity.type
_entity.pdbx_description
1 polymer ?
#
loop_
_entity_poly.entity_id
_entity_poly.type
_entity_poly.pdbx_seq_one_letter_code
_entity_poly.pdbx_strand_id
1 'polypeptide(L)'
;MNKFPKPWYRTQWGVWYVTLNGRQHNLGPNRAAAFRKYHELMRAPAAKVSSDSVAAVLDAFLDWTEQNRPKSYAWYRKHLQAFLSANPSLPLRGRTPAFTA
;
A
#
# COMPACT_ATOMS: atom_id res chain seq x y z
N MET A 1 -9.18 -6.07 -9.08
CA MET A 1 -8.35 -7.28 -9.29
C MET A 1 -6.90 -6.93 -9.01
N ASN A 2 -6.37 -7.27 -7.84
CA ASN A 2 -4.94 -7.08 -7.54
C ASN A 2 -4.13 -8.08 -8.37
N LYS A 3 -3.63 -7.64 -9.52
CA LYS A 3 -2.67 -8.41 -10.30
C LYS A 3 -1.33 -8.37 -9.55
N PHE A 4 -1.11 -9.35 -8.68
CA PHE A 4 0.23 -9.57 -8.14
C PHE A 4 1.17 -9.88 -9.32
N PRO A 5 2.24 -9.10 -9.49
CA PRO A 5 3.14 -9.26 -10.63
C PRO A 5 3.88 -10.60 -10.52
N LYS A 6 3.72 -11.45 -11.53
CA LYS A 6 4.35 -12.77 -11.57
C LYS A 6 5.87 -12.63 -11.77
N PRO A 7 6.70 -13.31 -10.96
CA PRO A 7 8.13 -13.45 -11.26
C PRO A 7 8.33 -14.11 -12.63
N TRP A 8 9.30 -13.63 -13.39
CA TRP A 8 9.65 -14.16 -14.70
C TRP A 8 11.14 -14.46 -14.79
N TYR A 9 11.50 -15.45 -15.60
CA TYR A 9 12.87 -15.92 -15.76
C TYR A 9 13.50 -15.29 -17.00
N ARG A 10 14.69 -14.72 -16.82
CA ARG A 10 15.46 -14.12 -17.91
C ARG A 10 16.55 -15.09 -18.37
N THR A 11 16.35 -15.72 -19.52
CA THR A 11 17.23 -16.76 -20.09
C THR A 11 18.65 -16.27 -20.36
N GLN A 12 18.83 -15.01 -20.76
CA GLN A 12 20.16 -14.43 -21.08
C GLN A 12 21.14 -14.48 -19.88
N TRP A 13 20.63 -14.38 -18.65
CA TRP A 13 21.46 -14.29 -17.43
C TRP A 13 21.19 -15.43 -16.45
N GLY A 14 20.20 -16.28 -16.74
CA GLY A 14 19.79 -17.37 -15.87
C GLY A 14 19.20 -16.92 -14.54
N VAL A 15 18.53 -15.75 -14.50
CA VAL A 15 18.09 -15.09 -13.26
C VAL A 15 16.60 -14.79 -13.26
N TRP A 16 15.97 -14.92 -12.10
CA TRP A 16 14.58 -14.55 -11.86
C TRP A 16 14.44 -13.06 -11.54
N TYR A 17 13.44 -12.41 -12.11
CA TYR A 17 13.09 -11.02 -11.89
C TYR A 17 11.61 -10.86 -11.55
N VAL A 18 11.27 -9.78 -10.84
CA VAL A 18 9.88 -9.32 -10.68
C VAL A 18 9.83 -7.80 -10.82
N THR A 19 8.76 -7.28 -11.44
CA THR A 19 8.54 -5.82 -11.56
C THR A 19 7.52 -5.39 -10.51
N LEU A 20 7.97 -4.60 -9.54
CA LEU A 20 7.15 -4.04 -8.47
C LEU A 20 7.20 -2.52 -8.56
N ASN A 21 6.04 -1.85 -8.58
CA ASN A 21 5.96 -0.38 -8.61
C ASN A 21 6.83 0.27 -9.71
N GLY A 22 6.88 -0.32 -10.91
CA GLY A 22 7.69 0.17 -12.03
C GLY A 22 9.19 -0.12 -11.92
N ARG A 23 9.67 -0.75 -10.84
CA ARG A 23 11.07 -1.13 -10.64
C ARG A 23 11.28 -2.63 -10.78
N GLN A 24 12.37 -3.03 -11.44
CA GLN A 24 12.79 -4.42 -11.56
C GLN A 24 13.61 -4.85 -10.34
N HIS A 25 13.20 -5.95 -9.69
CA HIS A 25 13.90 -6.57 -8.58
C HIS A 25 14.51 -7.90 -9.02
N ASN A 26 15.82 -8.08 -8.77
CA ASN A 26 16.53 -9.33 -9.00
C ASN A 26 16.27 -10.31 -7.84
N LEU A 27 15.74 -11.48 -8.16
CA LEU A 27 15.40 -12.53 -7.20
C LEU A 27 16.47 -13.64 -7.13
N GLY A 28 17.42 -13.66 -8.07
CA GLY A 28 18.51 -14.63 -8.15
C GLY A 28 18.24 -15.81 -9.12
N PRO A 29 19.23 -16.68 -9.35
CA PRO A 29 19.15 -17.74 -10.36
C PRO A 29 18.35 -18.97 -9.91
N ASN A 30 18.33 -19.26 -8.62
CA ASN A 30 17.62 -20.42 -8.08
C ASN A 30 16.12 -20.11 -7.93
N ARG A 31 15.27 -20.89 -8.60
CA ARG A 31 13.80 -20.75 -8.58
C ARG A 31 13.23 -20.78 -7.15
N ALA A 32 13.61 -21.75 -6.32
CA ALA A 32 13.05 -21.88 -4.97
C ALA A 32 13.42 -20.67 -4.10
N ALA A 33 14.67 -20.23 -4.18
CA ALA A 33 15.14 -19.03 -3.46
C ALA A 33 14.50 -17.75 -4.00
N ALA A 34 14.28 -17.66 -5.31
CA ALA A 34 13.63 -16.52 -5.95
C ALA A 34 12.17 -16.36 -5.51
N PHE A 35 11.42 -17.47 -5.44
CA PHE A 35 10.04 -17.44 -4.95
C PHE A 35 9.96 -17.09 -3.46
N ARG A 36 10.92 -17.53 -2.63
CA ARG A 36 11.02 -17.09 -1.23
C ARG A 36 11.25 -15.59 -1.11
N LYS A 37 12.21 -15.04 -1.87
CA LYS A 37 12.46 -13.59 -1.93
C LYS A 37 11.26 -12.80 -2.47
N TYR A 38 10.55 -13.33 -3.46
CA TYR A 38 9.30 -12.74 -3.94
C TYR A 38 8.24 -12.70 -2.84
N HIS A 39 8.06 -13.79 -2.07
CA HIS A 39 7.13 -13.82 -0.95
C HIS A 39 7.55 -12.91 0.21
N GLU A 40 8.84 -12.67 0.43
CA GLU A 40 9.34 -11.68 1.38
C GLU A 40 9.08 -10.25 0.89
N LEU A 41 9.34 -9.95 -0.38
CA LEU A 41 9.06 -8.65 -0.98
C LEU A 41 7.56 -8.31 -1.00
N MET A 42 6.70 -9.32 -1.17
CA MET A 42 5.25 -9.17 -1.06
C MET A 42 4.77 -9.05 0.39
N ARG A 43 5.56 -9.53 1.37
CA ARG A 43 5.29 -9.38 2.81
C ARG A 43 5.88 -8.11 3.39
N ALA A 44 6.77 -7.42 2.68
CA ALA A 44 7.29 -6.13 3.10
C ALA A 44 6.10 -5.20 3.35
N PRO A 45 5.95 -4.64 4.56
CA PRO A 45 4.80 -3.80 4.86
C PRO A 45 4.83 -2.62 3.89
N ALA A 46 3.72 -2.42 3.16
CA ALA A 46 3.43 -1.10 2.60
C ALA A 46 3.71 -0.10 3.72
N ALA A 47 4.53 0.93 3.42
CA ALA A 47 5.13 1.86 4.37
C ALA A 47 4.33 1.95 5.66
N LYS A 48 4.94 1.56 6.79
CA LYS A 48 4.29 1.50 8.10
C LYS A 48 3.77 2.90 8.41
N VAL A 49 2.51 3.16 8.07
CA VAL A 49 1.87 4.46 8.31
C VAL A 49 1.90 4.63 9.82
N SER A 50 2.53 5.69 10.31
CA SER A 50 2.50 6.03 11.73
C SER A 50 1.03 6.22 12.12
N SER A 51 0.46 5.20 12.75
CA SER A 51 -0.95 5.17 13.17
C SER A 51 -1.16 6.00 14.44
N ASP A 52 -0.38 7.06 14.62
CA ASP A 52 -0.45 7.93 15.79
C ASP A 52 -1.71 8.82 15.75
N SER A 53 -2.27 9.07 14.56
CA SER A 53 -3.53 9.79 14.41
C SER A 53 -4.31 9.37 13.17
N VAL A 54 -5.65 9.51 13.22
CA VAL A 54 -6.54 9.30 12.08
C VAL A 54 -6.12 10.19 10.90
N ALA A 55 -5.69 11.41 11.18
CA ALA A 55 -5.21 12.37 10.18
C ALA A 55 -4.03 11.80 9.39
N ALA A 56 -3.02 11.21 10.04
CA ALA A 56 -1.86 10.63 9.36
C ALA A 56 -2.24 9.49 8.38
N VAL A 57 -3.26 8.70 8.72
CA VAL A 57 -3.77 7.64 7.83
C VAL A 57 -4.52 8.23 6.64
N LEU A 58 -5.32 9.28 6.87
CA LEU A 58 -6.06 9.97 5.81
C LEU A 58 -5.11 10.72 4.85
N ASP A 59 -4.04 11.31 5.36
CA ASP A 59 -3.01 11.96 4.54
C ASP A 59 -2.30 10.94 3.65
N ALA A 60 -1.85 9.81 4.20
CA ALA A 60 -1.24 8.73 3.43
C ALA A 60 -2.20 8.15 2.36
N PHE A 61 -3.50 8.10 2.66
CA PHE A 61 -4.53 7.70 1.70
C PHE A 61 -4.73 8.74 0.58
N LEU A 62 -4.71 10.04 0.91
CA LEU A 62 -4.82 11.12 -0.05
C LEU A 62 -3.61 11.16 -0.98
N ASP A 63 -2.39 11.01 -0.45
CA ASP A 63 -1.15 10.91 -1.24
C ASP A 63 -1.22 9.75 -2.24
N TRP A 64 -1.68 8.58 -1.79
CA TRP A 64 -1.87 7.44 -2.68
C TRP A 64 -2.94 7.72 -3.74
N THR A 65 -4.04 8.35 -3.35
CA THR A 65 -5.17 8.68 -4.23
C THR A 65 -4.77 9.72 -5.28
N GLU A 66 -3.93 10.69 -4.96
CA GLU A 66 -3.42 11.66 -5.92
C GLU A 66 -2.63 10.97 -7.04
N GLN A 67 -1.74 10.04 -6.66
CA GLN A 67 -0.87 9.32 -7.59
C GLN A 67 -1.61 8.27 -8.42
N ASN A 68 -2.64 7.63 -7.87
CA ASN A 68 -3.30 6.47 -8.49
C ASN A 68 -4.70 6.79 -9.04
N ARG A 69 -5.36 7.84 -8.55
CA ARG A 69 -6.77 8.20 -8.84
C ARG A 69 -7.03 9.72 -8.79
N PRO A 70 -6.34 10.53 -9.62
CA PRO A 70 -6.39 12.00 -9.53
C PRO A 70 -7.80 12.58 -9.75
N LYS A 71 -8.64 11.94 -10.57
CA LYS A 71 -10.03 12.38 -10.82
C LYS A 71 -10.91 12.40 -9.56
N SER A 72 -10.60 11.58 -8.57
CA SER A 72 -11.39 11.47 -7.34
C SER A 72 -10.73 12.18 -6.15
N TYR A 73 -9.48 12.64 -6.29
CA TYR A 73 -8.71 13.27 -5.22
C TYR A 73 -9.44 14.47 -4.60
N ALA A 74 -9.93 15.40 -5.43
CA ALA A 74 -10.61 16.60 -4.96
C ALA A 74 -11.88 16.28 -4.13
N TRP A 75 -12.62 15.23 -4.52
CA TRP A 75 -13.78 14.77 -3.79
C TRP A 75 -13.37 14.20 -2.43
N TYR A 76 -12.41 13.27 -2.40
CA TYR A 76 -11.92 12.68 -1.16
C TYR A 76 -11.33 13.73 -0.21
N ARG A 77 -10.50 14.66 -0.71
CA ARG A 77 -9.91 15.72 0.10
C ARG A 77 -10.98 16.57 0.79
N LYS A 78 -12.03 16.97 0.07
CA LYS A 78 -13.12 17.78 0.63
C LYS A 78 -13.85 17.06 1.77
N HIS A 79 -14.21 15.79 1.56
CA HIS A 79 -14.96 15.01 2.56
C HIS A 79 -14.10 14.63 3.77
N LEU A 80 -12.84 14.29 3.56
CA LEU A 80 -11.91 13.97 4.65
C LEU A 80 -11.57 15.20 5.49
N GLN A 81 -11.42 16.38 4.86
CA GLN A 81 -11.23 17.63 5.59
C GLN A 81 -12.46 18.00 6.43
N ALA A 82 -13.67 17.82 5.89
CA ALA A 82 -14.91 18.04 6.63
C ALA A 82 -15.03 17.08 7.84
N PHE A 83 -14.66 15.80 7.64
CA PHE A 83 -14.65 14.79 8.70
C PHE A 83 -13.68 15.15 9.85
N LEU A 84 -12.46 15.59 9.53
CA LEU A 84 -11.48 16.04 10.52
C LEU A 84 -11.92 17.32 11.23
N SER A 85 -12.52 18.27 10.50
CA SER A 85 -13.03 19.52 11.07
C SER A 85 -14.17 19.27 12.07
N ALA A 86 -15.02 18.28 11.81
CA ALA A 86 -16.07 17.84 12.73
C ALA A 86 -15.55 17.00 13.91
N ASN A 87 -14.33 16.45 13.82
CA ASN A 87 -13.79 15.54 14.83
C ASN A 87 -12.29 15.80 15.09
N PRO A 88 -11.93 16.97 15.67
CA PRO A 88 -10.55 17.42 15.79
C PRO A 88 -9.68 16.58 16.75
N SER A 89 -10.27 15.77 17.63
CA SER A 89 -9.55 15.01 18.66
C SER A 89 -9.92 13.52 18.67
N LEU A 90 -9.84 12.84 17.52
CA LEU A 90 -10.03 11.39 17.43
C LEU A 90 -8.73 10.61 17.67
N PRO A 91 -8.50 10.06 18.88
CA PRO A 91 -7.49 9.05 19.05
C PRO A 91 -7.90 7.77 18.31
N LEU A 92 -6.96 7.16 17.59
CA LEU A 92 -7.14 5.86 16.92
C LEU A 92 -7.35 4.69 17.91
N ARG A 93 -7.06 4.91 19.20
CA ARG A 93 -7.12 3.89 20.24
C ARG A 93 -8.51 3.88 20.90
N GLY A 94 -9.30 2.83 20.63
CA GLY A 94 -10.44 2.46 21.48
C GLY A 94 -11.85 2.69 20.96
N ARG A 95 -12.09 2.82 19.65
CA ARG A 95 -13.46 2.69 19.11
C ARG A 95 -13.78 1.24 18.76
N THR A 96 -14.40 0.53 19.70
CA THR A 96 -15.29 -0.58 19.35
C THR A 96 -16.46 0.04 18.59
N PRO A 97 -16.77 -0.37 17.35
CA PRO A 97 -17.99 0.08 16.70
C PRO A 97 -19.17 -0.48 17.49
N ALA A 98 -19.94 0.38 18.16
CA ALA A 98 -21.30 0.05 18.57
C ALA A 98 -22.14 0.01 17.27
N PHE A 99 -21.99 -1.07 16.52
CA PHE A 99 -22.86 -1.37 15.40
C PHE A 99 -24.15 -1.95 16.00
N THR A 100 -25.06 -1.07 16.39
CA THR A 100 -26.42 -1.49 16.73
C THR A 100 -27.11 -1.91 15.43
N ALA A 101 -27.55 -3.17 15.43
CA ALA A 101 -28.26 -3.85 14.34
C ALA A 101 -29.62 -3.22 14.04
#